data_AF-A0A7C8AKL3-F1
#
_entry.id   AF-A0A7C8AKL3-F1
#
_cell.length_a   1.000
_cell.length_b   1.000
_cell.length_c   1.000
_cell.angle_alpha   90.00
_cell.angle_beta   90.00
_cell.angle_gamma   90.00
#
_symmetry.space_group_name_H-M   'P 1'
#
loop_
_entity.id
_entity.type
_entity.pdbx_description
1 polymer ?
#
loop_
_entity_poly.entity_id
_entity_poly.type
_entity_poly.pdbx_seq_one_letter_code
_entity_poly.pdbx_strand_id
1 'polypeptide(L)'
;MPLFRYRATDIEGAPFEGFMEAYSTRGVAKRLAERGHQVEIVNACGTRRWWVPGMRRVSSAGIARLFDELRFAALHERPLGEALDVLARDGGMSALTRLCRDLRRRIDGGSTLADAMTHHLGHFTPLHISAVAHGEKTGNLALVFAQLARYARSRDRAVSERRYLLLNPYVFIGVAVLFGAAALYVMARLMLGMGETFQQLGGRLPAPTQFALDVSSWVAAGRRMSVICALVVLVNAFVIAVHLLRKNRAVGPLVDGFRSHLPRWGRPYRARSIARFSRALGVLLGAGVPAEESLDFAARAADNAVLRRAAAALAQEVAAGNRLSRSLSATTVLPETFGPVIAPTRSRQETAQSLILLANTYEAQGTRQQSFQFPLIALLYLLIAFVFGFALISAYIPLFSVADILSGG
;
A
#
# COMPACT_ATOMS: atom_id res chain seq x y z
N MET A 1 11.41 -11.56 -1.40
CA MET A 1 12.29 -12.63 -1.91
C MET A 1 13.65 -12.02 -2.23
N PRO A 2 14.76 -12.77 -2.18
CA PRO A 2 16.04 -12.30 -2.70
C PRO A 2 15.98 -12.12 -4.22
N LEU A 3 16.60 -11.04 -4.72
CA LEU A 3 16.75 -10.76 -6.14
C LEU A 3 18.07 -11.40 -6.61
N PHE A 4 18.04 -12.12 -7.72
CA PHE A 4 19.22 -12.70 -8.35
C PHE A 4 19.43 -12.05 -9.71
N ARG A 5 20.67 -11.67 -9.99
CA ARG A 5 21.11 -11.33 -11.35
C ARG A 5 21.49 -12.63 -12.04
N TYR A 6 21.00 -12.82 -13.27
CA TYR A 6 21.38 -13.97 -14.08
C TYR A 6 21.79 -13.51 -15.47
N ARG A 7 22.78 -14.22 -16.03
CA ARG A 7 23.12 -14.22 -17.45
C ARG A 7 22.75 -15.60 -17.99
N ALA A 8 21.91 -15.63 -19.01
CA ALA A 8 21.48 -16.85 -19.66
C ALA A 8 21.56 -16.66 -21.18
N THR A 9 21.72 -17.77 -21.88
CA THR A 9 21.83 -17.82 -23.33
C THR A 9 20.51 -18.33 -23.89
N ASP A 10 19.96 -17.61 -24.85
CA ASP A 10 18.74 -18.01 -25.51
C ASP A 10 18.95 -19.27 -26.38
N ILE A 11 17.86 -19.89 -26.84
CA ILE A 11 17.87 -21.09 -27.69
C ILE A 11 18.62 -20.84 -29.02
N GLU A 12 18.68 -19.57 -29.45
CA GLU A 12 19.41 -19.09 -30.63
C GLU A 12 20.87 -18.68 -30.33
N GLY A 13 21.36 -18.84 -29.10
CA GLY A 13 22.73 -18.53 -28.71
C GLY A 13 22.99 -17.07 -28.29
N ALA A 14 21.97 -16.22 -28.24
CA ALA A 14 22.12 -14.83 -27.82
C ALA A 14 22.16 -14.69 -26.27
N PRO A 15 23.20 -14.06 -25.69
CA PRO A 15 23.28 -13.85 -24.25
C PRO A 15 22.34 -12.71 -23.81
N PHE A 16 21.49 -12.97 -22.82
CA PHE A 16 20.64 -11.97 -22.18
C PHE A 16 20.84 -11.95 -20.65
N GLU A 17 20.74 -10.75 -20.09
CA GLU A 17 20.88 -10.52 -18.65
C GLU A 17 19.60 -9.99 -18.05
N GLY A 18 19.18 -10.57 -16.93
CA GLY A 18 17.96 -10.19 -16.24
C GLY A 18 18.06 -10.34 -14.73
N PHE A 19 17.00 -9.85 -14.06
CA PHE A 19 16.84 -9.98 -12.61
C PHE A 19 15.63 -10.86 -12.31
N MET A 20 15.80 -11.87 -11.45
CA MET A 20 14.72 -12.78 -11.05
C MET A 20 14.63 -12.86 -9.53
N GLU A 21 13.42 -12.74 -9.00
CA GLU A 21 13.14 -13.10 -7.62
C GLU A 21 12.99 -14.62 -7.50
N ALA A 22 13.85 -15.25 -6.69
CA ALA A 22 13.81 -16.68 -6.43
C ALA A 22 14.17 -16.97 -4.97
N TYR A 23 13.86 -18.17 -4.50
CA TYR A 23 14.23 -18.61 -3.15
C TYR A 23 15.68 -19.10 -3.07
N SER A 24 16.28 -19.49 -4.20
CA SER A 24 17.64 -19.99 -4.27
C SER A 24 18.22 -19.85 -5.69
N THR A 25 19.54 -19.86 -5.79
CA THR A 25 20.30 -19.87 -7.04
C THR A 25 19.89 -21.05 -7.95
N ARG A 26 19.70 -22.24 -7.36
CA ARG A 26 19.15 -23.43 -8.05
C ARG A 26 17.72 -23.21 -8.55
N GLY A 27 16.91 -22.42 -7.85
CA GLY A 27 15.56 -22.07 -8.29
C GLY A 27 15.53 -21.12 -9.50
N VAL A 28 16.53 -20.25 -9.64
CA VAL A 28 16.71 -19.43 -10.86
C VAL A 28 17.15 -20.32 -12.02
N ALA A 29 18.16 -21.17 -11.79
CA ALA A 29 18.68 -22.09 -12.81
C ALA A 29 17.62 -23.06 -13.32
N LYS A 30 16.82 -23.66 -12.42
CA LYS A 30 15.74 -24.58 -12.79
C LYS A 30 14.64 -23.89 -13.61
N ARG A 31 14.26 -22.65 -13.27
CA ARG A 31 13.25 -21.89 -14.03
C ARG A 31 13.75 -21.42 -15.40
N LEU A 32 15.05 -21.18 -15.55
CA LEU A 32 15.66 -20.84 -16.84
C LEU A 32 15.82 -22.09 -17.72
N ALA A 33 16.18 -23.23 -17.12
CA ALA A 33 16.24 -24.52 -17.80
C ALA A 33 14.85 -25.00 -18.26
N GLU A 34 13.79 -24.81 -17.46
CA GLU A 34 12.40 -25.08 -17.85
C GLU A 34 11.92 -24.22 -19.04
N ARG A 35 12.64 -23.15 -19.39
CA ARG A 35 12.37 -22.26 -20.52
C ARG A 35 13.27 -22.51 -21.73
N GLY A 36 14.12 -23.53 -21.70
CA GLY A 36 15.03 -23.86 -22.79
C GLY A 36 16.29 -22.99 -22.87
N HIS A 37 16.54 -22.13 -21.89
CA HIS A 37 17.72 -21.26 -21.85
C HIS A 37 18.87 -21.92 -21.05
N GLN A 38 20.09 -21.86 -21.58
CA GLN A 38 21.29 -22.29 -20.83
C GLN A 38 21.74 -21.18 -19.89
N VAL A 39 22.07 -21.53 -18.66
CA VAL A 39 22.40 -20.56 -17.62
C VAL A 39 23.91 -20.50 -17.46
N GLU A 40 24.52 -19.36 -17.79
CA GLU A 40 25.96 -19.17 -17.65
C GLU A 40 26.34 -18.73 -16.23
N ILE A 41 25.64 -17.73 -15.67
CA ILE A 41 26.01 -17.14 -14.38
C ILE A 41 24.74 -16.75 -13.62
N VAL A 42 24.62 -17.19 -12.36
CA VAL A 42 23.59 -16.72 -11.44
C VAL A 42 24.25 -16.17 -10.19
N ASN A 43 24.26 -14.86 -10.06
CA ASN A 43 24.77 -14.18 -8.88
C ASN A 43 23.62 -13.77 -7.99
N ALA A 44 23.66 -14.23 -6.74
CA ALA A 44 22.81 -13.66 -5.72
C ALA A 44 23.16 -12.18 -5.57
N CYS A 45 22.22 -11.26 -5.82
CA CYS A 45 22.42 -9.89 -5.39
C CYS A 45 22.46 -9.95 -3.86
N GLY A 46 23.65 -9.78 -3.30
CA GLY A 46 23.90 -10.01 -1.88
C GLY A 46 22.83 -9.35 -1.04
N THR A 47 22.13 -10.13 -0.23
CA THR A 47 21.20 -9.66 0.79
C THR A 47 21.94 -8.99 1.95
N ARG A 48 22.97 -8.19 1.67
CA ARG A 48 23.56 -7.26 2.65
C ARG A 48 22.52 -6.18 2.91
N ARG A 49 21.62 -6.57 3.80
CA ARG A 49 20.56 -5.80 4.39
C ARG A 49 21.22 -4.68 5.17
N TRP A 50 21.51 -3.56 4.51
CA TRP A 50 21.90 -2.32 5.17
C TRP A 50 20.67 -1.69 5.82
N TRP A 51 20.05 -2.44 6.73
CA TRP A 51 18.97 -1.95 7.57
C TRP A 51 19.62 -1.44 8.84
N VAL A 52 20.11 -0.20 8.77
CA VAL A 52 20.45 0.55 9.98
C VAL A 52 19.10 0.99 10.59
N PRO A 53 18.77 0.60 11.82
CA PRO A 53 17.60 1.14 12.51
C PRO A 53 17.71 2.68 12.55
N GLY A 54 16.66 3.40 12.11
CA GLY A 54 16.64 4.87 12.07
C GLY A 54 16.79 5.52 10.68
N MET A 55 16.95 4.73 9.61
CA MET A 55 16.99 5.29 8.25
C MET A 55 15.59 5.65 7.76
N ARG A 56 15.26 6.96 7.77
CA ARG A 56 14.01 7.50 7.21
C ARG A 56 13.87 7.09 5.74
N ARG A 57 12.68 6.66 5.32
CA ARG A 57 12.41 6.40 3.90
C ARG A 57 12.42 7.72 3.11
N VAL A 58 13.05 7.73 1.94
CA VAL A 58 12.94 8.84 0.98
C VAL A 58 11.47 8.96 0.56
N SER A 59 10.95 10.19 0.56
CA SER A 59 9.60 10.48 0.10
C SER A 59 9.46 10.20 -1.40
N SER A 60 8.25 9.94 -1.87
CA SER A 60 7.96 9.79 -3.31
C SER A 60 8.37 11.03 -4.10
N ALA A 61 8.17 12.24 -3.54
CA ALA A 61 8.72 13.49 -4.06
C ALA A 61 10.26 13.49 -4.18
N GLY A 62 10.97 12.95 -3.18
CA GLY A 62 12.44 12.86 -3.21
C GLY A 62 12.95 11.89 -4.29
N ILE A 63 12.24 10.78 -4.52
CA ILE A 63 12.56 9.85 -5.61
C ILE A 63 12.25 10.48 -6.98
N ALA A 64 11.15 11.25 -7.10
CA ALA A 64 10.85 11.98 -8.32
C ALA A 64 11.97 12.99 -8.66
N ARG A 65 12.40 13.75 -7.64
CA ARG A 65 13.53 14.70 -7.76
C ARG A 65 14.82 14.02 -8.20
N LEU A 66 15.13 12.84 -7.64
CA LEU A 66 16.27 12.03 -8.06
C LEU A 66 16.23 11.71 -9.56
N PHE A 67 15.10 11.18 -10.04
CA PHE A 67 14.97 10.84 -11.45
C PHE A 67 14.95 12.07 -12.36
N ASP A 68 14.39 13.20 -11.94
CA ASP A 68 14.43 14.44 -12.72
C ASP A 68 15.86 14.97 -12.89
N GLU A 69 16.69 14.92 -11.84
CA GLU A 69 18.10 15.36 -11.93
C GLU A 69 18.93 14.39 -12.78
N LEU A 70 18.74 13.07 -12.60
CA LEU A 70 19.41 12.06 -13.42
C LEU A 70 19.00 12.18 -14.91
N ARG A 71 17.73 12.50 -15.18
CA ARG A 71 17.24 12.82 -16.53
C ARG A 71 17.94 14.05 -17.08
N PHE A 72 18.03 15.12 -16.29
CA PHE A 72 18.67 16.36 -16.72
C PHE A 72 20.15 16.13 -17.03
N ALA A 73 20.87 15.37 -16.20
CA ALA A 73 22.24 14.97 -16.49
C ALA A 73 22.36 14.11 -17.76
N ALA A 74 21.50 13.11 -17.93
CA ALA A 74 21.50 12.27 -19.12
C ALA A 74 21.22 13.05 -20.42
N LEU A 75 20.35 14.08 -20.38
CA LEU A 75 20.06 14.93 -21.55
C LEU A 75 21.22 15.86 -21.93
N HIS A 76 22.07 16.21 -20.97
CA HIS A 76 23.22 17.10 -21.19
C HIS A 76 24.54 16.32 -21.21
N GLU A 77 24.46 14.98 -21.34
CA GLU A 77 25.61 14.08 -21.37
C GLU A 77 26.57 14.26 -20.18
N ARG A 78 26.07 14.77 -19.06
CA ARG A 78 26.85 14.96 -17.84
C ARG A 78 26.99 13.62 -17.11
N PRO A 79 28.15 13.35 -16.47
CA PRO A 79 28.33 12.15 -15.68
C PRO A 79 27.22 12.02 -14.62
N LEU A 80 26.57 10.85 -14.55
CA LEU A 80 25.48 10.60 -13.59
C LEU A 80 25.91 10.84 -12.14
N GLY A 81 27.19 10.62 -11.86
CA GLY A 81 27.74 10.86 -10.54
C GLY A 81 27.74 12.34 -10.13
N GLU A 82 27.95 13.27 -11.07
CA GLU A 82 27.80 14.71 -10.78
C GLU A 82 26.37 15.08 -10.43
N ALA A 83 25.40 14.47 -11.13
CA ALA A 83 23.97 14.64 -10.85
C ALA A 83 23.62 14.17 -9.42
N LEU A 84 24.21 13.05 -9.00
CA LEU A 84 24.07 12.54 -7.63
C LEU A 84 24.75 13.47 -6.61
N ASP A 85 25.89 14.07 -6.96
CA ASP A 85 26.59 15.04 -6.11
C ASP A 85 25.78 16.33 -5.92
N VAL A 86 25.11 16.84 -6.95
CA VAL A 86 24.20 17.98 -6.85
C VAL A 86 23.10 17.70 -5.81
N LEU A 87 22.44 16.55 -5.90
CA LEU A 87 21.41 16.16 -4.92
C LEU A 87 21.95 15.85 -3.53
N ALA A 88 23.21 15.41 -3.44
CA ALA A 88 23.87 15.16 -2.17
C ALA A 88 24.34 16.45 -1.47
N ARG A 89 24.59 17.53 -2.23
CA ARG A 89 24.91 18.86 -1.69
C ARG A 89 23.66 19.60 -1.22
N ASP A 90 22.54 19.40 -1.91
CA ASP A 90 21.34 20.23 -1.77
C ASP A 90 20.38 19.83 -0.62
N GLY A 91 20.87 19.29 0.51
CA GLY A 91 19.98 19.11 1.66
C GLY A 91 20.47 18.22 2.81
N GLY A 92 21.26 18.77 3.73
CA GLY A 92 21.45 18.28 5.11
C GLY A 92 21.61 16.75 5.32
N MET A 93 21.31 16.27 6.54
CA MET A 93 21.29 14.82 6.89
C MET A 93 20.03 14.09 6.37
N SER A 94 19.51 14.48 5.20
CA SER A 94 18.29 13.90 4.64
C SER A 94 18.50 12.44 4.20
N ALA A 95 17.40 11.69 4.12
CA ALA A 95 17.43 10.31 3.60
C ALA A 95 17.85 10.25 2.12
N LEU A 96 17.52 11.29 1.34
CA LEU A 96 17.86 11.40 -0.07
C LEU A 96 19.36 11.61 -0.25
N THR A 97 19.96 12.50 0.53
CA THR A 97 21.41 12.76 0.53
C THR A 97 22.23 11.50 0.78
N ARG A 98 21.81 10.70 1.77
CA ARG A 98 22.47 9.41 2.07
C ARG A 98 22.34 8.41 0.92
N LEU A 99 21.17 8.35 0.29
CA LEU A 99 20.92 7.50 -0.87
C LEU A 99 21.82 7.91 -2.06
N CYS A 100 21.85 9.19 -2.40
CA CYS A 100 22.66 9.69 -3.53
C CYS A 100 24.15 9.45 -3.31
N ARG A 101 24.65 9.69 -2.09
CA ARG A 101 26.06 9.42 -1.75
C ARG A 101 26.42 7.95 -1.85
N ASP A 102 25.51 7.05 -1.46
CA ASP A 102 25.77 5.61 -1.59
C ASP A 102 25.75 5.13 -3.04
N LEU A 103 24.78 5.61 -3.83
CA LEU A 103 24.73 5.33 -5.27
C LEU A 103 26.00 5.84 -5.96
N ARG A 104 26.45 7.06 -5.66
CA ARG A 104 27.68 7.66 -6.20
C ARG A 104 28.89 6.77 -5.91
N ARG A 105 29.12 6.42 -4.64
CA ARG A 105 30.23 5.55 -4.24
C ARG A 105 30.26 4.21 -4.98
N ARG A 106 29.09 3.64 -5.29
CA ARG A 106 28.99 2.35 -5.99
C ARG A 106 29.28 2.48 -7.48
N ILE A 107 28.79 3.56 -8.10
CA ILE A 107 29.06 3.86 -9.51
C ILE A 107 30.55 4.17 -9.70
N ASP A 108 31.15 4.94 -8.79
CA ASP A 108 32.60 5.21 -8.78
C ASP A 108 33.42 3.92 -8.54
N GLY A 109 32.85 2.97 -7.80
CA GLY A 109 33.40 1.63 -7.62
C GLY A 109 33.19 0.69 -8.83
N GLY A 110 32.69 1.19 -9.95
CA GLY A 110 32.52 0.44 -11.21
C GLY A 110 31.20 -0.34 -11.34
N SER A 111 30.25 -0.16 -10.42
CA SER A 111 28.91 -0.76 -10.56
C SER A 111 28.05 0.02 -11.54
N THR A 112 27.19 -0.68 -12.29
CA THR A 112 26.10 -0.01 -13.03
C THR A 112 25.13 0.68 -12.06
N LEU A 113 24.40 1.70 -12.50
CA LEU A 113 23.37 2.35 -11.70
C LEU A 113 22.27 1.33 -11.35
N ALA A 114 21.87 0.47 -12.28
CA ALA A 114 20.89 -0.58 -11.98
C ALA A 114 21.36 -1.52 -10.86
N ASP A 115 22.62 -1.97 -10.92
CA ASP A 115 23.22 -2.79 -9.86
C ASP A 115 23.26 -2.04 -8.53
N ALA A 116 23.68 -0.77 -8.53
CA ALA A 116 23.71 0.06 -7.33
C ALA A 116 22.31 0.21 -6.70
N MET A 117 21.27 0.37 -7.52
CA MET A 117 19.87 0.47 -7.06
C MET A 117 19.36 -0.82 -6.42
N THR A 118 19.89 -2.01 -6.78
CA THR A 118 19.49 -3.29 -6.16
C THR A 118 19.82 -3.33 -4.66
N HIS A 119 20.82 -2.58 -4.20
CA HIS A 119 21.14 -2.50 -2.77
C HIS A 119 20.14 -1.65 -1.98
N HIS A 120 19.26 -0.92 -2.67
CA HIS A 120 18.29 0.00 -2.09
C HIS A 120 16.83 -0.38 -2.41
N LEU A 121 16.48 -1.66 -2.30
CA LEU A 121 15.09 -2.19 -2.46
C LEU A 121 14.05 -1.56 -1.50
N GLY A 122 14.51 -0.80 -0.50
CA GLY A 122 13.64 0.01 0.37
C GLY A 122 13.03 1.23 -0.33
N HIS A 123 13.70 1.72 -1.39
CA HIS A 123 13.36 2.92 -2.16
C HIS A 123 13.04 2.60 -3.63
N PHE A 124 13.77 1.66 -4.24
CA PHE A 124 13.55 1.26 -5.63
C PHE A 124 12.75 -0.02 -5.73
N THR A 125 11.83 -0.04 -6.69
CA THR A 125 11.04 -1.24 -7.01
C THR A 125 11.76 -2.04 -8.11
N PRO A 126 11.48 -3.34 -8.26
CA PRO A 126 12.00 -4.13 -9.37
C PRO A 126 11.74 -3.48 -10.74
N LEU A 127 10.58 -2.83 -10.90
CA LEU A 127 10.24 -2.05 -12.09
C LEU A 127 11.25 -0.92 -12.37
N HIS A 128 11.68 -0.18 -11.34
CA HIS A 128 12.66 0.89 -11.50
C HIS A 128 14.01 0.33 -11.94
N ILE A 129 14.45 -0.76 -11.31
CA ILE A 129 15.75 -1.39 -11.58
C ILE A 129 15.78 -1.94 -13.01
N SER A 130 14.73 -2.67 -13.42
CA SER A 130 14.63 -3.22 -14.78
C SER A 130 14.60 -2.13 -15.85
N ALA A 131 13.85 -1.04 -15.64
CA ALA A 131 13.80 0.06 -16.58
C ALA A 131 15.17 0.76 -16.71
N VAL A 132 15.87 1.00 -15.60
CA VAL A 132 17.22 1.58 -15.61
C VAL A 132 18.22 0.65 -16.27
N ALA A 133 18.19 -0.65 -15.96
CA ALA A 133 19.08 -1.63 -16.59
C ALA A 133 18.92 -1.67 -18.11
N HIS A 134 17.67 -1.59 -18.60
CA HIS A 134 17.40 -1.49 -20.03
C HIS A 134 17.91 -0.17 -20.61
N GLY A 135 17.71 0.95 -19.91
CA GLY A 135 18.23 2.26 -20.30
C GLY A 135 19.76 2.31 -20.39
N GLU A 136 20.46 1.68 -19.45
CA GLU A 136 21.93 1.61 -19.46
C GLU A 136 22.44 0.80 -20.66
N LYS A 137 21.79 -0.33 -20.99
CA LYS A 137 22.15 -1.16 -22.15
C LYS A 137 21.88 -0.49 -23.48
N THR A 138 20.79 0.28 -23.58
CA THR A 138 20.34 0.91 -24.83
C THR A 138 20.83 2.35 -25.00
N GLY A 139 21.51 2.91 -24.00
CA GLY A 139 21.93 4.31 -23.96
C GLY A 139 20.78 5.32 -23.78
N ASN A 140 19.53 4.85 -23.60
CA ASN A 140 18.36 5.73 -23.55
C ASN A 140 17.90 6.07 -22.12
N LEU A 141 18.87 6.42 -21.27
CA LEU A 141 18.60 6.75 -19.86
C LEU A 141 17.72 7.98 -19.67
N ALA A 142 17.83 8.97 -20.56
CA ALA A 142 17.01 10.19 -20.49
C ALA A 142 15.51 9.87 -20.59
N LEU A 143 15.10 9.00 -21.53
CA LEU A 143 13.72 8.59 -21.66
C LEU A 143 13.25 7.79 -20.45
N VAL A 144 14.08 6.83 -19.99
CA VAL A 144 13.78 5.99 -18.82
C VAL A 144 13.55 6.86 -17.58
N PHE A 145 14.46 7.77 -17.26
CA PHE A 145 14.34 8.65 -16.10
C PHE A 145 13.12 9.58 -16.20
N ALA A 146 12.78 10.07 -17.41
CA ALA A 146 11.57 10.85 -17.61
C ALA A 146 10.29 10.07 -17.24
N GLN A 147 10.22 8.79 -17.61
CA GLN A 147 9.09 7.92 -17.26
C GLN A 147 9.05 7.60 -15.77
N LEU A 148 10.19 7.27 -15.18
CA LEU A 148 10.29 6.97 -13.76
C LEU A 148 9.98 8.20 -12.89
N ALA A 149 10.38 9.40 -13.29
CA ALA A 149 10.02 10.65 -12.62
C ALA A 149 8.51 10.92 -12.69
N ARG A 150 7.89 10.77 -13.88
CA ARG A 150 6.42 10.88 -14.02
C ARG A 150 5.69 9.86 -13.15
N TYR A 151 6.19 8.64 -13.10
CA TYR A 151 5.63 7.58 -12.26
C TYR A 151 5.78 7.87 -10.77
N ALA A 152 6.93 8.38 -10.32
CA ALA A 152 7.16 8.75 -8.93
C ALA A 152 6.24 9.91 -8.49
N ARG A 153 6.00 10.90 -9.38
CA ARG A 153 5.07 12.02 -9.13
C ARG A 153 3.61 11.56 -9.01
N SER A 154 3.15 10.65 -9.86
CA SER A 154 1.76 10.17 -9.81
C SER A 154 1.46 9.40 -8.51
N ARG A 155 2.46 8.70 -7.97
CA ARG A 155 2.36 8.09 -6.65
C ARG A 155 2.27 9.09 -5.51
N ASP A 156 2.98 10.21 -5.58
CA ASP A 156 2.98 11.18 -4.49
C ASP A 156 1.60 11.81 -4.28
N ARG A 157 0.91 12.16 -5.37
CA ARG A 157 -0.49 12.64 -5.34
C ARG A 157 -1.44 11.62 -4.70
N ALA A 158 -1.29 10.35 -5.06
CA ALA A 158 -2.11 9.28 -4.49
C ALA A 158 -1.81 8.99 -3.01
N VAL A 159 -0.61 9.30 -2.51
CA VAL A 159 -0.24 9.11 -1.11
C VAL A 159 -0.61 10.32 -0.25
N SER A 160 -0.51 11.55 -0.76
CA SER A 160 -0.92 12.76 -0.02
C SER A 160 -2.42 12.76 0.25
N GLU A 161 -3.25 12.41 -0.73
CA GLU A 161 -4.70 12.24 -0.55
C GLU A 161 -5.03 11.16 0.51
N ARG A 162 -4.26 10.07 0.55
CA ARG A 162 -4.48 8.98 1.52
C ARG A 162 -4.05 9.32 2.93
N ARG A 163 -3.12 10.26 3.17
CA ARG A 163 -2.65 10.56 4.54
C ARG A 163 -3.75 11.12 5.43
N TYR A 164 -4.73 11.82 4.86
CA TYR A 164 -5.92 12.27 5.59
C TYR A 164 -6.90 11.13 5.90
N LEU A 165 -6.86 10.01 5.17
CA LEU A 165 -7.63 8.79 5.44
C LEU A 165 -6.94 7.84 6.45
N LEU A 166 -5.71 8.14 6.89
CA LEU A 166 -4.91 7.27 7.77
C LEU A 166 -5.16 7.46 9.27
N LEU A 167 -6.18 8.24 9.68
CA LEU A 167 -6.79 8.00 10.98
C LEU A 167 -7.50 6.65 10.88
N ASN A 168 -6.70 5.62 11.12
CA ASN A 168 -7.05 4.23 11.00
C ASN A 168 -8.36 3.99 11.78
N PRO A 169 -9.37 3.32 11.21
CA PRO A 169 -10.67 3.10 11.87
C PRO A 169 -10.54 2.55 13.29
N TYR A 170 -9.46 1.83 13.61
CA TYR A 170 -9.18 1.33 14.96
C TYR A 170 -8.89 2.43 16.00
N VAL A 171 -8.21 3.52 15.61
CA VAL A 171 -7.97 4.66 16.52
C VAL A 171 -9.29 5.34 16.86
N PHE A 172 -10.16 5.52 15.88
CA PHE A 172 -11.50 6.08 16.09
C PHE A 172 -12.38 5.18 16.96
N ILE A 173 -12.37 3.86 16.74
CA ILE A 173 -13.08 2.91 17.61
C ILE A 173 -12.53 2.98 19.04
N GLY A 174 -11.20 3.05 19.21
CA GLY A 174 -10.57 3.19 20.52
C GLY A 174 -11.00 4.47 21.26
N VAL A 175 -10.98 5.61 20.56
CA VAL A 175 -11.43 6.90 21.13
C VAL A 175 -12.92 6.86 21.46
N ALA A 176 -13.76 6.32 20.58
CA ALA A 176 -15.20 6.19 20.81
C ALA A 176 -15.54 5.32 22.03
N VAL A 177 -14.87 4.17 22.18
CA VAL A 177 -15.07 3.28 23.32
C VAL A 177 -14.56 3.94 24.61
N LEU A 178 -13.41 4.62 24.56
CA LEU A 178 -12.87 5.35 25.72
C LEU A 178 -13.80 6.48 26.16
N PHE A 179 -14.29 7.29 25.23
CA PHE A 179 -15.24 8.37 25.52
C PHE A 179 -16.58 7.84 26.01
N GLY A 180 -17.10 6.77 25.40
CA GLY A 180 -18.34 6.12 25.83
C GLY A 180 -18.24 5.53 27.24
N ALA A 181 -17.12 4.87 27.56
CA ALA A 181 -16.85 4.35 28.90
C ALA A 181 -16.69 5.48 29.93
N ALA A 182 -16.01 6.57 29.57
CA ALA A 182 -15.88 7.75 30.43
C ALA A 182 -17.23 8.42 30.69
N ALA A 183 -18.06 8.58 29.66
CA ALA A 183 -19.41 9.14 29.80
C ALA A 183 -20.29 8.26 30.71
N LEU A 184 -20.30 6.94 30.50
CA LEU A 184 -21.00 5.99 31.37
C LEU A 184 -20.49 6.04 32.82
N TYR A 185 -19.18 6.18 33.01
CA TYR A 185 -18.58 6.30 34.34
C TYR A 185 -18.99 7.59 35.06
N VAL A 186 -18.93 8.74 34.37
CA VAL A 186 -19.37 10.03 34.90
C VAL A 186 -20.87 9.99 35.24
N MET A 187 -21.67 9.41 34.36
CA MET A 187 -23.11 9.21 34.57
C MET A 187 -23.41 8.37 35.81
N ALA A 188 -22.73 7.24 35.97
CA ALA A 188 -22.86 6.37 37.13
C ALA A 188 -22.51 7.11 38.44
N ARG A 189 -21.44 7.92 38.43
CA ARG A 189 -21.01 8.72 39.60
C ARG A 189 -21.99 9.84 39.94
N LEU A 190 -22.49 10.56 38.93
CA LEU A 190 -23.50 11.60 39.11
C LEU A 190 -24.79 11.04 39.69
N MET A 191 -25.26 9.89 39.18
CA MET A 191 -26.49 9.28 39.66
C MET A 191 -26.38 8.66 41.05
N LEU A 192 -25.24 8.06 41.42
CA LEU A 192 -25.03 7.57 42.80
C LEU A 192 -25.10 8.72 43.81
N GLY A 193 -24.52 9.88 43.50
CA GLY A 193 -24.63 11.07 44.36
C GLY A 193 -26.05 11.62 44.49
N MET A 194 -26.87 11.53 43.44
CA MET A 194 -28.28 11.89 43.49
C MET A 194 -29.17 10.84 44.17
N GLY A 195 -28.79 9.56 44.12
CA GLY A 195 -29.55 8.46 44.74
C GLY A 195 -29.53 8.51 46.27
N GLU A 196 -28.39 8.85 46.88
CA GLU A 196 -28.27 9.02 48.33
C GLU A 196 -29.12 10.20 48.84
N THR A 197 -29.23 11.28 48.05
CA THR A 197 -30.06 12.45 48.39
C THR A 197 -31.55 12.20 48.12
N PHE A 198 -31.93 11.47 47.07
CA PHE A 198 -33.33 11.11 46.78
C PHE A 198 -33.92 10.11 47.78
N GLN A 199 -33.13 9.14 48.28
CA GLN A 199 -33.59 8.21 49.32
C GLN A 199 -33.89 8.91 50.66
N GLN A 200 -33.17 10.00 50.96
CA GLN A 200 -33.43 10.84 52.13
C GLN A 200 -34.70 11.69 51.99
N LEU A 201 -35.12 11.98 50.75
CA LEU A 201 -36.30 12.80 50.42
C LEU A 201 -37.59 11.98 50.17
N GLY A 202 -37.54 10.64 50.26
CA GLY A 202 -38.74 9.78 50.20
C GLY A 202 -39.44 9.68 48.83
N GLY A 203 -38.86 10.22 47.76
CA GLY A 203 -39.43 10.21 46.41
C GLY A 203 -39.06 8.97 45.58
N ARG A 204 -40.01 8.43 44.81
CA ARG A 204 -39.72 7.37 43.81
C ARG A 204 -38.98 7.97 42.63
N LEU A 205 -37.85 7.36 42.24
CA LEU A 205 -37.09 7.82 41.08
C LEU A 205 -37.89 7.58 39.77
N PRO A 206 -37.86 8.52 38.80
CA PRO A 206 -38.47 8.34 37.49
C PRO A 206 -37.92 7.11 36.74
N ALA A 207 -38.78 6.44 35.95
CA ALA A 207 -38.45 5.19 35.24
C ALA A 207 -37.17 5.23 34.37
N PRO A 208 -36.84 6.32 33.64
CA PRO A 208 -35.58 6.40 32.88
C PRO A 208 -34.34 6.41 33.80
N THR A 209 -34.47 7.06 34.95
CA THR A 209 -33.42 7.17 35.99
C THR A 209 -33.22 5.85 36.72
N GLN A 210 -34.31 5.10 36.93
CA GLN A 210 -34.25 3.76 37.52
C GLN A 210 -33.59 2.75 36.57
N PHE A 211 -33.92 2.78 35.27
CA PHE A 211 -33.23 1.97 34.26
C PHE A 211 -31.74 2.30 34.16
N ALA A 212 -31.38 3.59 34.23
CA ALA A 212 -29.99 4.03 34.24
C ALA A 212 -29.23 3.56 35.50
N LEU A 213 -29.89 3.53 36.67
CA LEU A 213 -29.33 2.99 37.92
C LEU A 213 -29.20 1.47 37.92
N ASP A 214 -30.14 0.74 37.30
CA ASP A 214 -30.07 -0.71 37.16
C ASP A 214 -28.91 -1.10 36.22
N VAL A 215 -28.76 -0.38 35.10
CA VAL A 215 -27.61 -0.55 34.19
C VAL A 215 -26.31 -0.13 34.88
N SER A 216 -26.32 0.98 35.63
CA SER A 216 -25.16 1.48 36.37
C SER A 216 -24.71 0.49 37.45
N SER A 217 -25.62 -0.04 38.26
CA SER A 217 -25.31 -1.02 39.32
C SER A 217 -24.84 -2.37 38.74
N TRP A 218 -25.37 -2.77 37.58
CA TRP A 218 -24.90 -3.95 36.84
C TRP A 218 -23.46 -3.79 36.33
N VAL A 219 -23.07 -2.56 35.99
CA VAL A 219 -21.72 -2.17 35.51
C VAL A 219 -20.76 -1.83 36.67
N ALA A 220 -21.25 -1.28 37.78
CA ALA A 220 -20.49 -0.76 38.91
C ALA A 220 -20.07 -1.82 39.93
N ALA A 221 -20.52 -3.07 39.80
CA ALA A 221 -19.90 -4.20 40.50
C ALA A 221 -18.45 -4.33 40.01
N GLY A 222 -17.50 -3.72 40.75
CA GLY A 222 -16.12 -3.35 40.34
C GLY A 222 -15.20 -4.45 39.78
N ARG A 223 -15.69 -5.68 39.65
CA ARG A 223 -15.04 -6.79 38.92
C ARG A 223 -15.43 -6.88 37.44
N ARG A 224 -16.57 -6.31 37.01
CA ARG A 224 -17.06 -6.44 35.62
C ARG A 224 -16.60 -5.28 34.72
N MET A 225 -16.48 -4.07 35.26
CA MET A 225 -15.89 -2.92 34.55
C MET A 225 -14.43 -3.18 34.16
N SER A 226 -13.64 -3.80 35.04
CA SER A 226 -12.26 -4.20 34.73
C SER A 226 -12.19 -5.29 33.65
N VAL A 227 -13.17 -6.20 33.60
CA VAL A 227 -13.28 -7.21 32.54
C VAL A 227 -13.68 -6.58 31.19
N ILE A 228 -14.58 -5.60 31.17
CA ILE A 228 -14.96 -4.90 29.94
C ILE A 228 -13.78 -4.04 29.45
N CYS A 229 -13.12 -3.29 30.33
CA CYS A 229 -11.90 -2.54 29.99
C CYS A 229 -10.77 -3.49 29.53
N ALA A 230 -10.58 -4.62 30.19
CA ALA A 230 -9.61 -5.64 29.77
C ALA A 230 -9.97 -6.25 28.42
N LEU A 231 -11.25 -6.52 28.15
CA LEU A 231 -11.74 -7.02 26.86
C LEU A 231 -11.49 -6.00 25.75
N VAL A 232 -11.79 -4.72 25.99
CA VAL A 232 -11.55 -3.62 25.04
C VAL A 232 -10.06 -3.46 24.76
N VAL A 233 -9.22 -3.49 25.80
CA VAL A 233 -7.76 -3.42 25.66
C VAL A 233 -7.24 -4.65 24.92
N LEU A 234 -7.76 -5.84 25.20
CA LEU A 234 -7.34 -7.10 24.58
C LEU A 234 -7.77 -7.18 23.11
N VAL A 235 -8.97 -6.71 22.76
CA VAL A 235 -9.43 -6.61 21.37
C VAL A 235 -8.58 -5.57 20.62
N ASN A 236 -8.30 -4.40 21.21
CA ASN A 236 -7.42 -3.41 20.59
C ASN A 236 -5.99 -3.93 20.43
N ALA A 237 -5.44 -4.59 21.45
CA ALA A 237 -4.12 -5.21 21.41
C ALA A 237 -4.07 -6.33 20.36
N PHE A 238 -5.10 -7.14 20.24
CA PHE A 238 -5.21 -8.18 19.22
C PHE A 238 -5.25 -7.58 17.80
N VAL A 239 -6.03 -6.52 17.59
CA VAL A 239 -6.11 -5.82 16.30
C VAL A 239 -4.78 -5.16 15.94
N ILE A 240 -4.11 -4.50 16.91
CA ILE A 240 -2.79 -3.91 16.74
C ILE A 240 -1.75 -4.99 16.46
N ALA A 241 -1.80 -6.13 17.17
CA ALA A 241 -0.92 -7.27 16.95
C ALA A 241 -1.12 -7.85 15.55
N VAL A 242 -2.35 -8.08 15.11
CA VAL A 242 -2.66 -8.52 13.74
C VAL A 242 -2.13 -7.50 12.72
N HIS A 243 -2.24 -6.19 12.99
CA HIS A 243 -1.72 -5.16 12.09
C HIS A 243 -0.18 -5.16 12.02
N LEU A 244 0.50 -5.30 13.16
CA LEU A 244 1.95 -5.40 13.24
C LEU A 244 2.47 -6.70 12.61
N LEU A 245 1.75 -7.81 12.79
CA LEU A 245 2.03 -9.10 12.15
C LEU A 245 1.84 -9.03 10.63
N ARG A 246 0.84 -8.28 10.13
CA ARG A 246 0.65 -8.02 8.69
C ARG A 246 1.75 -7.16 8.07
N LYS A 247 2.36 -6.28 8.86
CA LYS A 247 3.54 -5.50 8.44
C LYS A 247 4.81 -6.36 8.41
N ASN A 248 4.79 -7.52 9.07
CA ASN A 248 5.92 -8.44 9.13
C ASN A 248 6.02 -9.27 7.84
N ARG A 249 7.19 -9.22 7.21
CA ARG A 249 7.47 -9.77 5.86
C ARG A 249 7.30 -11.29 5.75
N ALA A 250 7.31 -12.01 6.87
CA ALA A 250 7.20 -13.48 6.91
C ALA A 250 5.74 -13.97 6.94
N VAL A 251 4.85 -13.24 7.62
CA VAL A 251 3.47 -13.70 7.89
C VAL A 251 2.46 -13.06 6.94
N GLY A 252 2.78 -11.88 6.39
CA GLY A 252 1.96 -11.19 5.39
C GLY A 252 1.54 -12.08 4.19
N PRO A 253 2.46 -12.82 3.56
CA PRO A 253 2.12 -13.70 2.43
C PRO A 253 1.23 -14.90 2.80
N LEU A 254 1.38 -15.44 4.02
CA LEU A 254 0.56 -16.55 4.52
C LEU A 254 -0.88 -16.10 4.82
N VAL A 255 -1.02 -14.92 5.44
CA VAL A 255 -2.33 -14.32 5.72
C VAL A 255 -3.01 -13.89 4.41
N ASP A 256 -2.27 -13.33 3.46
CA ASP A 256 -2.81 -12.96 2.14
C ASP A 256 -3.16 -14.20 1.30
N GLY A 257 -2.42 -15.30 1.43
CA GLY A 257 -2.71 -16.60 0.79
C GLY A 257 -3.93 -17.31 1.37
N PHE A 258 -4.15 -17.24 2.68
CA PHE A 258 -5.38 -17.78 3.29
C PHE A 258 -6.62 -16.98 2.86
N ARG A 259 -6.42 -15.68 2.62
CA ARG A 259 -7.47 -14.73 2.24
C ARG A 259 -7.84 -14.78 0.75
N SER A 260 -6.91 -15.19 -0.11
CA SER A 260 -7.15 -15.35 -1.56
C SER A 260 -8.04 -16.56 -1.89
N HIS A 261 -8.22 -17.49 -0.95
CA HIS A 261 -9.13 -18.62 -1.08
C HIS A 261 -10.59 -18.32 -0.68
N LEU A 262 -10.92 -17.12 -0.18
CA LEU A 262 -12.31 -16.73 0.07
C LEU A 262 -13.01 -16.23 -1.23
N PRO A 263 -14.07 -16.89 -1.71
CA PRO A 263 -14.73 -16.58 -3.00
C PRO A 263 -15.27 -15.15 -3.10
N ARG A 264 -15.64 -14.53 -1.97
CA ARG A 264 -16.20 -13.16 -1.91
C ARG A 264 -15.14 -12.05 -1.92
N TRP A 265 -13.84 -12.37 -1.82
CA TRP A 265 -12.75 -11.38 -1.79
C TRP A 265 -11.84 -11.38 -3.04
N GLY A 266 -12.16 -12.16 -4.08
CA GLY A 266 -11.37 -12.24 -5.32
C GLY A 266 -11.41 -10.99 -6.22
N ARG A 267 -12.51 -10.22 -6.21
CA ARG A 267 -12.68 -9.00 -7.06
C ARG A 267 -11.65 -7.89 -6.78
N PRO A 268 -11.43 -7.43 -5.52
CA PRO A 268 -10.45 -6.37 -5.25
C PRO A 268 -9.00 -6.83 -5.45
N TYR A 269 -8.71 -8.12 -5.22
CA TYR A 269 -7.38 -8.68 -5.50
C TYR A 269 -7.07 -8.67 -7.00
N ARG A 270 -8.03 -9.10 -7.84
CA ARG A 270 -7.91 -9.05 -9.30
C ARG A 270 -7.70 -7.62 -9.81
N ALA A 271 -8.49 -6.65 -9.34
CA ALA A 271 -8.34 -5.24 -9.71
C ALA A 271 -6.94 -4.69 -9.35
N ARG A 272 -6.40 -5.06 -8.18
CA ARG A 272 -5.05 -4.65 -7.76
C ARG A 272 -3.96 -5.28 -8.62
N SER A 273 -4.06 -6.56 -8.96
CA SER A 273 -3.10 -7.24 -9.84
C SER A 273 -3.14 -6.66 -11.26
N ILE A 274 -4.33 -6.39 -11.80
CA ILE A 274 -4.50 -5.72 -13.10
C ILE A 274 -3.89 -4.32 -13.07
N ALA A 275 -4.15 -3.53 -12.02
CA ALA A 275 -3.55 -2.20 -11.89
C ALA A 275 -2.02 -2.24 -11.86
N ARG A 276 -1.43 -3.22 -11.16
CA ARG A 276 0.04 -3.41 -11.12
C ARG A 276 0.59 -3.83 -12.49
N PHE A 277 -0.08 -4.77 -13.15
CA PHE A 277 0.28 -5.24 -14.49
C PHE A 277 0.28 -4.08 -15.50
N SER A 278 -0.86 -3.40 -15.67
CA SER A 278 -1.00 -2.32 -16.65
C SER A 278 -0.04 -1.17 -16.39
N ARG A 279 0.24 -0.86 -15.12
CA ARG A 279 1.19 0.17 -14.75
C ARG A 279 2.63 -0.19 -15.09
N ALA A 280 3.05 -1.40 -14.73
CA ALA A 280 4.39 -1.88 -15.05
C ALA A 280 4.59 -1.89 -16.57
N LEU A 281 3.62 -2.43 -17.32
CA LEU A 281 3.65 -2.46 -18.78
C LEU A 281 3.69 -1.05 -19.37
N GLY A 282 2.83 -0.13 -18.90
CA GLY A 282 2.80 1.25 -19.39
C GLY A 282 4.08 2.03 -19.10
N VAL A 283 4.69 1.87 -17.91
CA VAL A 283 5.97 2.53 -17.58
C VAL A 283 7.10 2.00 -18.46
N LEU A 284 7.20 0.68 -18.64
CA LEU A 284 8.27 0.07 -19.45
C LEU A 284 8.13 0.39 -20.93
N LEU A 285 6.92 0.26 -21.50
CA LEU A 285 6.64 0.63 -22.88
C LEU A 285 6.91 2.11 -23.14
N GLY A 286 6.52 2.98 -22.20
CA GLY A 286 6.83 4.40 -22.27
C GLY A 286 8.33 4.68 -22.17
N ALA A 287 9.06 3.83 -21.46
CA ALA A 287 10.52 3.95 -21.29
C ALA A 287 11.30 3.39 -22.49
N GLY A 288 10.60 2.94 -23.53
CA GLY A 288 11.21 2.42 -24.75
C GLY A 288 11.54 0.93 -24.71
N VAL A 289 11.27 0.25 -23.58
CA VAL A 289 11.50 -1.19 -23.44
C VAL A 289 10.64 -1.96 -24.45
N PRO A 290 11.19 -2.96 -25.18
CA PRO A 290 10.43 -3.81 -26.09
C PRO A 290 9.19 -4.40 -25.43
N ALA A 291 8.13 -4.59 -26.21
CA ALA A 291 6.83 -5.02 -25.69
C ALA A 291 6.87 -6.42 -25.06
N GLU A 292 7.65 -7.33 -25.65
CA GLU A 292 7.86 -8.68 -25.14
C GLU A 292 8.55 -8.68 -23.76
N GLU A 293 9.69 -7.99 -23.65
CA GLU A 293 10.42 -7.82 -22.38
C GLU A 293 9.53 -7.11 -21.33
N SER A 294 8.78 -6.10 -21.75
CA SER A 294 7.86 -5.36 -20.88
C SER A 294 6.74 -6.25 -20.33
N LEU A 295 6.23 -7.20 -21.13
CA LEU A 295 5.19 -8.14 -20.71
C LEU A 295 5.69 -9.11 -19.63
N ASP A 296 6.91 -9.66 -19.77
CA ASP A 296 7.48 -10.56 -18.74
C ASP A 296 7.73 -9.79 -17.42
N PHE A 297 8.25 -8.56 -17.48
CA PHE A 297 8.41 -7.74 -16.27
C PHE A 297 7.06 -7.34 -15.65
N ALA A 298 6.08 -6.95 -16.46
CA ALA A 298 4.74 -6.61 -15.98
C ALA A 298 4.03 -7.81 -15.34
N ALA A 299 4.22 -9.02 -15.90
CA ALA A 299 3.71 -10.27 -15.35
C ALA A 299 4.25 -10.54 -13.94
N ARG A 300 5.55 -10.32 -13.73
CA ARG A 300 6.21 -10.46 -12.41
C ARG A 300 5.67 -9.44 -11.41
N ALA A 301 5.43 -8.20 -11.86
CA ALA A 301 4.90 -7.13 -11.01
C ALA A 301 3.42 -7.34 -10.60
N ALA A 302 2.63 -8.06 -11.41
CA ALA A 302 1.21 -8.30 -11.17
C ALA A 302 0.92 -9.23 -9.97
N ASP A 303 1.90 -10.07 -9.60
CA ASP A 303 1.81 -11.05 -8.51
C ASP A 303 0.54 -11.93 -8.60
N ASN A 304 0.21 -12.38 -9.82
CA ASN A 304 -0.97 -13.18 -10.11
C ASN A 304 -0.64 -14.23 -11.17
N ALA A 305 -0.88 -15.51 -10.86
CA ALA A 305 -0.52 -16.63 -11.73
C ALA A 305 -1.30 -16.64 -13.06
N VAL A 306 -2.57 -16.21 -13.06
CA VAL A 306 -3.41 -16.15 -14.26
C VAL A 306 -2.91 -15.05 -15.20
N LEU A 307 -2.65 -13.86 -14.67
CA LEU A 307 -2.04 -12.75 -15.43
C LEU A 307 -0.66 -13.11 -15.96
N ARG A 308 0.14 -13.87 -15.21
CA ARG A 308 1.45 -14.35 -15.67
C ARG A 308 1.36 -15.27 -16.88
N ARG A 309 0.42 -16.22 -16.89
CA ARG A 309 0.22 -17.12 -18.04
C ARG A 309 -0.29 -16.35 -19.25
N ALA A 310 -1.24 -15.45 -19.05
CA ALA A 310 -1.76 -14.60 -20.12
C ALA A 310 -0.67 -13.69 -20.72
N ALA A 311 0.17 -13.09 -19.88
CA ALA A 311 1.27 -12.25 -20.33
C ALA A 311 2.33 -13.02 -21.14
N ALA A 312 2.59 -14.29 -20.80
CA ALA A 312 3.49 -15.14 -21.58
C ALA A 312 2.91 -15.45 -22.97
N ALA A 313 1.60 -15.75 -23.07
CA ALA A 313 0.94 -15.95 -24.36
C ALA A 313 0.92 -14.66 -25.20
N LEU A 314 0.64 -13.52 -24.57
CA LEU A 314 0.73 -12.19 -25.20
C LEU A 314 2.13 -11.89 -25.72
N ALA A 315 3.17 -12.27 -24.98
CA ALA A 315 4.56 -12.05 -25.38
C ALA A 315 4.87 -12.85 -26.66
N GLN A 316 4.41 -14.10 -26.74
CA GLN A 316 4.54 -14.92 -27.95
C GLN A 316 3.78 -14.33 -29.15
N GLU A 317 2.55 -13.84 -28.95
CA GLU A 317 1.80 -13.21 -30.04
C GLU A 317 2.50 -11.97 -30.58
N VAL A 318 3.06 -11.15 -29.70
CA VAL A 318 3.77 -9.93 -30.07
C VAL A 318 5.12 -10.26 -30.74
N ALA A 319 5.82 -11.29 -30.27
CA ALA A 319 7.01 -11.82 -30.92
C ALA A 319 6.71 -12.35 -32.33
N ALA A 320 5.53 -12.96 -32.54
CA ALA A 320 5.02 -13.35 -33.84
C ALA A 320 4.57 -12.17 -34.74
N GLY A 321 4.79 -10.92 -34.32
CA GLY A 321 4.50 -9.72 -35.10
C GLY A 321 3.09 -9.16 -34.91
N ASN A 322 2.26 -9.73 -34.03
CA ASN A 322 0.96 -9.15 -33.75
C ASN A 322 1.07 -7.83 -33.00
N ARG A 323 0.15 -6.91 -33.29
CA ARG A 323 0.07 -5.64 -32.58
C ARG A 323 -0.34 -5.87 -31.14
N LEU A 324 0.50 -5.40 -30.20
CA LEU A 324 0.25 -5.47 -28.76
C LEU A 324 -1.15 -4.98 -28.37
N SER A 325 -1.62 -3.88 -28.98
CA SER A 325 -2.95 -3.33 -28.67
C SER A 325 -4.09 -4.29 -29.03
N ARG A 326 -3.96 -5.04 -30.13
CA ARG A 326 -4.92 -6.06 -30.56
C ARG A 326 -4.86 -7.28 -29.63
N SER A 327 -3.66 -7.79 -29.35
CA SER A 327 -3.47 -8.95 -28.46
C SER A 327 -3.99 -8.68 -27.04
N LEU A 328 -3.73 -7.49 -26.49
CA LEU A 328 -4.27 -7.07 -25.18
C LEU A 328 -5.81 -6.97 -25.18
N SER A 329 -6.40 -6.53 -26.29
CA SER A 329 -7.86 -6.38 -26.40
C SER A 329 -8.58 -7.72 -26.58
N ALA A 330 -7.92 -8.70 -27.21
CA ALA A 330 -8.48 -10.04 -27.45
C ALA A 330 -8.37 -10.97 -26.22
N THR A 331 -7.55 -10.62 -25.23
CA THR A 331 -7.29 -11.47 -24.07
C THR A 331 -8.46 -11.45 -23.08
N THR A 332 -9.08 -12.62 -22.86
CA THR A 332 -10.22 -12.82 -21.93
C THR A 332 -9.88 -12.66 -20.44
N VAL A 333 -8.58 -12.70 -20.10
CA VAL A 333 -8.12 -12.51 -18.72
C VAL A 333 -8.23 -11.03 -18.29
N LEU A 334 -8.11 -10.11 -19.24
CA LEU A 334 -8.27 -8.68 -19.00
C LEU A 334 -9.76 -8.31 -19.04
N PRO A 335 -10.20 -7.34 -18.22
CA PRO A 335 -11.59 -6.92 -18.24
C PRO A 335 -11.98 -6.26 -19.56
N GLU A 336 -13.28 -6.31 -19.88
CA GLU A 336 -13.85 -5.77 -21.12
C GLU A 336 -13.58 -4.27 -21.33
N THR A 337 -13.28 -3.51 -20.27
CA THR A 337 -12.93 -2.09 -20.39
C THR A 337 -11.58 -1.83 -21.03
N PHE A 338 -10.72 -2.85 -21.19
CA PHE A 338 -9.41 -2.70 -21.86
C PHE A 338 -9.56 -2.48 -23.36
N GLY A 339 -10.46 -3.24 -24.01
CA GLY A 339 -10.64 -3.21 -25.46
C GLY A 339 -10.88 -1.80 -26.02
N PRO A 340 -11.91 -1.07 -25.56
CA PRO A 340 -12.22 0.27 -26.06
C PRO A 340 -11.11 1.30 -25.84
N VAL A 341 -10.27 1.13 -24.81
CA VAL A 341 -9.22 2.10 -24.43
C VAL A 341 -7.89 1.80 -25.13
N ILE A 342 -7.62 0.54 -25.45
CA ILE A 342 -6.34 0.10 -26.02
C ILE A 342 -6.45 -0.12 -27.54
N ALA A 343 -7.57 -0.65 -28.04
CA ALA A 343 -7.76 -0.91 -29.47
C ALA A 343 -7.50 0.31 -30.40
N PRO A 344 -7.91 1.55 -30.07
CA PRO A 344 -7.66 2.70 -30.96
C PRO A 344 -6.20 3.19 -30.93
N THR A 345 -5.37 2.72 -30.00
CA THR A 345 -3.96 3.15 -29.91
C THR A 345 -3.14 2.61 -31.08
N ARG A 346 -2.40 3.51 -31.75
CA ARG A 346 -1.60 3.18 -32.93
C ARG A 346 -0.11 3.15 -32.63
N SER A 347 0.34 3.97 -31.68
CA SER A 347 1.74 4.03 -31.28
C SER A 347 2.01 3.31 -29.94
N ARG A 348 3.26 2.92 -29.73
CA ARG A 348 3.73 2.35 -28.44
C ARG A 348 3.50 3.34 -27.29
N GLN A 349 3.68 4.63 -27.56
CA GLN A 349 3.55 5.69 -26.58
C GLN A 349 2.08 5.96 -26.20
N GLU A 350 1.16 5.92 -27.17
CA GLU A 350 -0.29 5.96 -26.87
C GLU A 350 -0.72 4.73 -26.07
N THR A 351 -0.27 3.54 -26.46
CA THR A 351 -0.56 2.28 -25.74
C THR A 351 -0.10 2.38 -24.28
N ALA A 352 1.11 2.90 -24.06
CA ALA A 352 1.67 3.12 -22.74
C ALA A 352 0.80 4.08 -21.90
N GLN A 353 0.37 5.21 -22.48
CA GLN A 353 -0.48 6.18 -21.78
C GLN A 353 -1.86 5.61 -21.42
N SER A 354 -2.51 4.90 -22.35
CA SER A 354 -3.77 4.20 -22.12
C SER A 354 -3.65 3.15 -21.00
N LEU A 355 -2.55 2.41 -20.95
CA LEU A 355 -2.28 1.45 -19.89
C LEU A 355 -2.09 2.11 -18.52
N ILE A 356 -1.43 3.27 -18.46
CA ILE A 356 -1.30 4.06 -17.22
C ILE A 356 -2.67 4.60 -16.77
N LEU A 357 -3.50 5.07 -17.71
CA LEU A 357 -4.87 5.49 -17.42
C LEU A 357 -5.69 4.34 -16.82
N LEU A 358 -5.70 3.18 -17.47
CA LEU A 358 -6.36 1.97 -16.97
C LEU A 358 -5.84 1.58 -15.58
N ALA A 359 -4.53 1.61 -15.37
CA ALA A 359 -3.94 1.30 -14.07
C ALA A 359 -4.45 2.22 -12.95
N ASN A 360 -4.58 3.52 -13.22
CA ASN A 360 -5.10 4.48 -12.25
C ASN A 360 -6.58 4.23 -11.95
N THR A 361 -7.39 3.92 -12.97
CA THR A 361 -8.80 3.57 -12.82
C THR A 361 -9.00 2.31 -11.97
N TYR A 362 -8.24 1.24 -12.25
CA TYR A 362 -8.31 0.00 -11.48
C TYR A 362 -7.76 0.12 -10.07
N GLU A 363 -6.75 0.97 -9.85
CA GLU A 363 -6.29 1.27 -8.50
C GLU A 363 -7.36 2.02 -7.71
N ALA A 364 -8.04 3.01 -8.31
CA ALA A 364 -9.12 3.76 -7.69
C ALA A 364 -10.33 2.86 -7.37
N GLN A 365 -10.66 1.88 -8.21
CA GLN A 365 -11.69 0.89 -7.92
C GLN A 365 -11.29 -0.03 -6.75
N GLY A 366 -10.02 -0.49 -6.74
CA GLY A 366 -9.48 -1.32 -5.67
C GLY A 366 -9.41 -0.62 -4.30
N THR A 367 -9.27 0.72 -4.27
CA THR A 367 -9.33 1.51 -3.04
C THR A 367 -10.75 1.92 -2.65
N ARG A 368 -11.64 2.24 -3.59
CA ARG A 368 -13.05 2.57 -3.30
C ARG A 368 -13.81 1.42 -2.64
N GLN A 369 -13.46 0.16 -2.92
CA GLN A 369 -14.05 -0.98 -2.21
C GLN A 369 -13.55 -1.11 -0.75
N GLN A 370 -12.43 -0.47 -0.37
CA GLN A 370 -12.01 -0.33 1.03
C GLN A 370 -12.76 0.81 1.75
N SER A 371 -13.38 1.73 1.01
CA SER A 371 -14.21 2.82 1.54
C SER A 371 -15.56 2.38 2.10
N PHE A 372 -15.88 1.08 2.09
CA PHE A 372 -16.99 0.54 2.91
C PHE A 372 -16.77 0.73 4.43
N GLN A 373 -15.63 1.30 4.85
CA GLN A 373 -15.36 1.70 6.24
C GLN A 373 -16.07 3.01 6.66
N PHE A 374 -16.44 3.89 5.73
CA PHE A 374 -17.05 5.19 6.05
C PHE A 374 -18.46 5.13 6.68
N PRO A 375 -19.41 4.27 6.27
CA PRO A 375 -20.73 4.22 6.91
C PRO A 375 -20.69 3.73 8.36
N LEU A 376 -19.70 2.89 8.72
CA LEU A 376 -19.54 2.39 10.10
C LEU A 376 -19.15 3.52 11.07
N ILE A 377 -18.35 4.49 10.61
CA ILE A 377 -17.92 5.65 11.40
C ILE A 377 -19.12 6.59 11.63
N ALA A 378 -19.93 6.85 10.61
CA ALA A 378 -21.13 7.67 10.74
C ALA A 378 -22.14 7.04 11.72
N LEU A 379 -22.35 5.72 11.65
CA LEU A 379 -23.19 4.98 12.59
C LEU A 379 -22.67 5.07 14.03
N LEU A 380 -21.36 5.01 14.22
CA LEU A 380 -20.73 5.15 15.54
C LEU A 380 -20.92 6.56 16.13
N TYR A 381 -20.77 7.62 15.32
CA TYR A 381 -21.05 8.99 15.78
C TYR A 381 -22.52 9.19 16.14
N LEU A 382 -23.44 8.62 15.37
CA LEU A 382 -24.86 8.64 15.69
C LEU A 382 -25.15 7.90 17.01
N LEU A 383 -24.51 6.75 17.24
CA LEU A 383 -24.61 6.00 18.50
C LEU A 383 -24.06 6.80 19.69
N ILE A 384 -22.89 7.43 19.54
CA ILE A 384 -22.30 8.28 20.61
C ILE A 384 -23.22 9.46 20.91
N ALA A 385 -23.71 10.15 19.89
CA ALA A 385 -24.64 11.28 20.05
C ALA A 385 -25.93 10.84 20.74
N PHE A 386 -26.46 9.65 20.40
CA PHE A 386 -27.62 9.07 21.07
C PHE A 386 -27.35 8.76 22.54
N VAL A 387 -26.24 8.11 22.87
CA VAL A 387 -25.86 7.81 24.26
C VAL A 387 -25.67 9.09 25.06
N PHE A 388 -25.03 10.10 24.48
CA PHE A 388 -24.79 11.38 25.14
C PHE A 388 -26.08 12.18 25.35
N GLY A 389 -26.98 12.18 24.36
CA GLY A 389 -28.30 12.80 24.46
C GLY A 389 -29.18 12.11 25.51
N PHE A 390 -29.22 10.78 25.50
CA PHE A 390 -29.90 9.99 26.54
C PHE A 390 -29.32 10.29 27.94
N ALA A 391 -28.00 10.46 28.02
CA ALA A 391 -27.32 10.77 29.26
C ALA A 391 -27.68 12.17 29.80
N LEU A 392 -27.64 13.19 28.93
CA LEU A 392 -28.06 14.54 29.27
C LEU A 392 -29.51 14.57 29.77
N ILE A 393 -30.43 13.94 29.03
CA ILE A 393 -31.86 13.92 29.39
C ILE A 393 -32.06 13.23 30.75
N SER A 394 -31.43 12.07 30.97
CA SER A 394 -31.59 11.34 32.23
C SER A 394 -30.92 12.03 33.43
N ALA A 395 -29.93 12.89 33.20
CA ALA A 395 -29.33 13.73 34.25
C ALA A 395 -30.17 14.98 34.56
N TYR A 396 -30.86 15.54 33.56
CA TYR A 396 -31.63 16.78 33.72
C TYR A 396 -33.04 16.56 34.29
N ILE A 397 -33.69 15.42 33.99
CA ILE A 397 -35.02 15.09 34.52
C ILE A 397 -35.07 15.12 36.07
N PRO A 398 -34.10 14.51 36.79
CA PRO A 398 -34.07 14.59 38.25
C PRO A 398 -33.99 16.02 38.79
N LEU A 399 -33.25 16.91 38.10
CA LEU A 399 -33.11 18.31 38.51
C LEU A 399 -34.46 19.04 38.49
N PHE A 400 -35.26 18.83 37.44
CA PHE A 400 -36.61 19.39 37.37
C PHE A 400 -37.53 18.81 38.43
N SER A 401 -37.44 17.50 38.72
CA SER A 401 -38.26 16.91 39.78
C SER A 401 -37.92 17.44 41.18
N VAL A 402 -36.66 17.78 41.45
CA VAL A 402 -36.27 18.43 42.72
C VAL A 402 -36.76 19.88 42.76
N ALA A 403 -36.70 20.61 41.64
CA ALA A 403 -37.25 21.96 41.54
C ALA A 403 -38.77 21.97 41.79
N ASP A 404 -39.52 21.03 41.21
CA ASP A 404 -40.98 20.90 41.43
C ASP A 404 -41.31 20.57 42.89
N ILE A 405 -40.52 19.71 43.55
CA ILE A 405 -40.69 19.39 44.98
C ILE A 405 -40.39 20.61 45.87
N LEU A 406 -39.43 21.46 45.48
CA LEU A 406 -39.06 22.67 46.21
C LEU A 406 -39.98 23.87 45.92
N SER A 407 -40.62 23.93 44.75
CA SER A 407 -41.57 25.00 44.39
C SER A 407 -43.03 24.68 44.72
N GLY A 408 -43.34 23.41 45.01
CA GLY A 408 -44.68 22.93 45.38
C GLY A 408 -44.91 22.78 46.89
N GLY A 409 -44.00 23.31 47.73
CA GLY A 409 -44.12 23.36 49.19
C GLY A 409 -44.47 24.75 49.70
#